data_AF-A0A5R2ND01-F1
#
_entry.id   AF-A0A5R2ND01-F1
#
_cell.length_a   1.000
_cell.length_b   1.000
_cell.length_c   1.000
_cell.angle_alpha   90.00
_cell.angle_beta   90.00
_cell.angle_gamma   90.00
#
_symmetry.space_group_name_H-M   'P 1'
#
loop_
_entity.id
_entity.type
_entity.pdbx_description
1 polymer ?
#
loop_
_entity_poly.entity_id
_entity_poly.type
_entity_poly.pdbx_seq_one_letter_code
_entity_poly.pdbx_strand_id
1 'polypeptide(L)'
;MAQPYVGEVRMFAGNFAPAGWMLCEGQLLPISENETLFQLIGTTYGGDGESTFALPDLRGRLPLHQGNGFTLAETGGAEEITLSIQQIPAHSHPMLASGQTGTGTNPGGNVL
;
A
#
# COMPACT_ATOMS: atom_id res chain seq x y z
N MET A 1 19.09 -9.32 15.58
CA MET A 1 18.49 -8.61 14.42
C MET A 1 19.60 -7.82 13.75
N ALA A 2 19.64 -7.73 12.42
CA ALA A 2 20.64 -6.91 11.74
C ALA A 2 20.41 -5.43 12.10
N GLN A 3 21.51 -4.65 12.14
CA GLN A 3 21.44 -3.21 12.34
C GLN A 3 20.67 -2.59 11.16
N PRO A 4 19.61 -1.80 11.39
CA PRO A 4 18.86 -1.17 10.31
C PRO A 4 19.71 -0.13 9.57
N TYR A 5 19.39 0.09 8.29
CA TYR A 5 20.00 1.16 7.50
C TYR A 5 19.25 2.49 7.73
N VAL A 6 19.97 3.61 7.62
CA VAL A 6 19.32 4.93 7.57
C VAL A 6 18.48 5.01 6.29
N GLY A 7 17.23 5.46 6.41
CA GLY A 7 16.28 5.48 5.30
C GLY A 7 15.50 4.17 5.09
N GLU A 8 15.72 3.15 5.92
CA GLU A 8 14.88 1.94 5.92
C GLU A 8 13.45 2.29 6.33
N VAL A 9 12.46 1.78 5.60
CA VAL A 9 11.04 1.86 5.96
C VAL A 9 10.59 0.50 6.47
N ARG A 10 9.92 0.47 7.63
CA ARG A 10 9.39 -0.75 8.23
C ARG A 10 7.98 -0.56 8.73
N MET A 11 7.18 -1.62 8.59
CA MET A 11 5.90 -1.70 9.28
C MET A 11 6.14 -1.84 10.79
N PHE A 12 5.40 -1.07 11.57
CA PHE A 12 5.51 -1.03 13.02
C PHE A 12 4.13 -1.10 13.66
N ALA A 13 3.98 -1.92 14.70
CA ALA A 13 2.68 -2.19 15.33
C ALA A 13 2.34 -1.25 16.50
N GLY A 14 3.27 -0.39 16.92
CA GLY A 14 3.07 0.58 18.01
C GLY A 14 2.63 1.97 17.50
N ASN A 15 2.24 2.82 18.44
CA ASN A 15 1.73 4.18 18.17
C ASN A 15 2.74 5.30 18.53
N PHE A 16 4.03 5.00 18.49
CA PHE A 16 5.11 5.96 18.73
C PHE A 16 6.31 5.56 17.88
N ALA A 17 7.15 6.52 17.50
CA ALA A 17 8.40 6.19 16.82
C ALA A 17 9.44 5.69 17.83
N PRO A 18 10.01 4.48 17.67
CA PRO A 18 11.13 4.04 18.50
C PRO A 18 12.34 5.00 18.38
N ALA A 19 13.26 4.95 19.35
CA ALA A 19 14.46 5.77 19.30
C ALA A 19 15.25 5.54 18.00
N GLY A 20 15.61 6.62 17.30
CA GLY A 20 16.28 6.57 16.00
C GLY A 20 15.36 6.34 14.80
N TRP A 21 14.05 6.26 15.01
CA TRP A 21 13.03 6.15 13.97
C TRP A 21 12.09 7.36 13.99
N MET A 22 11.38 7.55 12.89
CA MET A 22 10.28 8.51 12.78
C MET A 22 9.12 7.86 12.02
N LEU A 23 7.89 8.29 12.30
CA LEU A 23 6.74 7.84 11.51
C LEU A 23 6.76 8.48 10.13
N CYS A 24 6.33 7.76 9.10
CA CYS A 24 6.20 8.31 7.74
C CYS A 24 4.88 9.08 7.60
N GLU A 25 4.81 10.27 8.18
CA GLU A 25 3.61 11.13 8.19
C GLU A 25 3.80 12.45 7.42
N GLY A 26 4.83 12.54 6.57
CA GLY A 26 5.08 13.73 5.75
C GLY A 26 5.69 14.93 6.48
N GLN A 27 6.19 14.77 7.71
CA GLN A 27 6.76 15.90 8.43
C GLN A 27 8.03 16.45 7.77
N LEU A 28 8.23 17.77 7.90
CA LEU A 28 9.47 18.45 7.57
C LEU A 28 10.47 18.30 8.72
N LEU A 29 11.70 17.93 8.38
CA LEU A 29 12.80 17.77 9.31
C LEU A 29 13.93 18.74 8.97
N PRO A 30 14.64 19.26 9.99
CA PRO A 30 15.84 20.07 9.77
C PRO A 30 16.96 19.21 9.20
N ILE A 31 17.57 19.69 8.11
CA ILE A 31 18.72 19.03 7.47
C ILE A 31 19.90 18.95 8.45
N SER A 32 20.12 20.00 9.24
CA SER A 32 21.24 20.10 10.20
C SER A 32 21.26 18.99 11.26
N GLU A 33 20.11 18.38 11.57
CA GLU A 33 20.02 17.30 12.56
C GLU A 33 19.91 15.92 11.91
N ASN A 34 19.64 15.84 10.60
CA ASN A 34 19.34 14.61 9.89
C ASN A 34 20.13 14.50 8.57
N GLU A 35 21.37 14.98 8.56
CA GLU A 35 22.19 15.12 7.35
C GLU A 35 22.33 13.80 6.58
N THR A 36 22.60 12.68 7.26
CA THR A 36 22.73 11.37 6.60
C THR A 36 21.43 10.95 5.89
N LEU A 37 20.27 11.20 6.50
CA LEU A 37 18.99 10.87 5.87
C LEU A 37 18.72 11.79 4.68
N PHE A 38 19.00 13.09 4.81
CA PHE A 38 18.89 14.04 3.71
C PHE A 38 19.79 13.67 2.53
N GLN A 39 21.02 13.23 2.75
CA GLN A 39 21.91 12.79 1.67
C GLN A 39 21.35 11.57 0.90
N LEU A 40 20.50 10.76 1.55
CA LEU A 40 19.89 9.58 0.93
C LEU A 40 18.60 9.90 0.18
N ILE A 41 17.73 10.74 0.74
CA ILE A 41 16.37 10.97 0.19
C ILE A 41 16.16 12.38 -0.36
N GLY A 42 17.11 13.30 -0.17
CA GLY A 42 17.05 14.69 -0.61
C GLY A 42 15.71 15.35 -0.28
N THR A 43 15.19 16.09 -1.26
CA THR A 43 13.85 16.70 -1.22
C THR A 43 12.81 15.86 -1.95
N THR A 44 13.06 14.56 -2.17
CA THR A 44 12.17 13.67 -2.95
C THR A 44 10.73 13.69 -2.46
N TYR A 45 10.50 13.87 -1.15
CA TYR A 45 9.17 13.94 -0.55
C TYR A 45 8.73 15.36 -0.18
N GLY A 46 9.53 16.39 -0.48
CA GLY A 46 9.27 17.80 -0.16
C GLY A 46 10.36 18.47 0.68
N GLY A 47 10.07 19.68 1.14
CA GLY A 47 11.00 20.58 1.82
C GLY A 47 11.69 21.55 0.86
N ASP A 48 12.50 22.45 1.43
CA ASP A 48 13.19 23.51 0.68
C ASP A 48 14.59 23.08 0.17
N GLY A 49 15.15 22.00 0.71
CA GLY A 49 16.49 21.51 0.35
C GLY A 49 17.64 22.38 0.88
N GLU A 50 17.33 23.42 1.65
CA GLU A 50 18.32 24.32 2.25
C GLU A 50 18.33 24.18 3.77
N SER A 51 17.14 24.26 4.39
CA SER A 51 16.96 24.14 5.84
C SER A 51 16.22 22.85 6.21
N THR A 52 15.33 22.38 5.34
CA THR A 52 14.41 21.28 5.60
C THR A 52 14.24 20.34 4.41
N PHE A 53 13.88 19.10 4.73
CA PHE A 53 13.41 18.09 3.81
C PHE A 53 12.23 17.35 4.43
N ALA A 54 11.39 16.70 3.63
CA ALA A 54 10.24 15.96 4.13
C ALA A 54 10.50 14.44 4.16
N LEU A 55 9.85 13.76 5.11
CA LEU A 55 9.69 12.30 5.07
C LEU A 55 8.54 11.90 4.12
N PRO A 56 8.44 10.62 3.71
CA PRO A 56 7.25 10.11 3.04
C PRO A 56 6.01 10.28 3.93
N ASP A 57 4.85 10.45 3.30
CA ASP A 57 3.54 10.31 3.95
C ASP A 57 2.90 8.99 3.51
N LEU A 58 2.87 8.02 4.42
CA LEU A 58 2.31 6.68 4.18
C LEU A 58 1.00 6.44 4.93
N ARG A 59 0.41 7.47 5.53
CA ARG A 59 -0.91 7.34 6.18
C ARG A 59 -1.96 7.00 5.11
N GLY A 60 -2.69 5.91 5.32
CA GLY A 60 -3.69 5.41 4.35
C GLY A 60 -3.11 4.85 3.05
N ARG A 61 -1.78 4.63 2.97
CA ARG A 61 -1.10 4.25 1.73
C ARG A 61 -0.25 2.99 1.90
N LEU A 62 -0.09 2.25 0.81
CA LEU A 62 0.83 1.11 0.72
C LEU A 62 2.04 1.49 -0.14
N PRO A 63 3.28 1.30 0.35
CA PRO A 63 4.45 1.52 -0.48
C PRO A 63 4.53 0.46 -1.59
N LEU A 64 4.78 0.91 -2.82
CA LEU A 64 5.01 0.06 -3.98
C LEU A 64 6.42 0.31 -4.53
N HIS A 65 7.03 -0.74 -5.07
CA HIS A 65 8.34 -0.62 -5.70
C HIS A 65 8.23 0.24 -6.97
N GLN A 66 9.19 1.15 -7.16
CA GLN A 66 9.26 1.98 -8.38
C GLN A 66 9.46 1.12 -9.65
N GLY A 67 8.98 1.59 -10.78
CA GLY A 67 9.05 0.87 -12.06
C GLY A 67 7.67 0.48 -12.59
N ASN A 68 7.64 -0.12 -13.79
CA ASN A 68 6.40 -0.46 -14.50
C ASN A 68 5.40 0.73 -14.61
N GLY A 69 5.91 1.94 -14.84
CA GLY A 69 5.11 3.16 -14.94
C GLY A 69 5.00 3.96 -13.64
N PHE A 70 5.42 3.43 -12.48
CA PHE A 70 5.51 4.18 -11.24
C PHE A 70 6.89 4.82 -11.08
N THR A 71 6.92 6.11 -10.82
CA THR A 71 8.14 6.85 -10.49
C THR A 71 8.33 6.93 -8.98
N LEU A 72 9.58 7.11 -8.53
CA LEU A 72 9.85 7.24 -7.09
C LEU A 72 9.06 8.41 -6.50
N ALA A 73 8.46 8.20 -5.33
CA ALA A 73 7.63 9.18 -4.62
C ALA A 73 6.36 9.63 -5.36
N GLU A 74 6.01 8.98 -6.47
CA GLU A 74 4.71 9.16 -7.09
C GLU A 74 3.60 8.72 -6.14
N THR A 75 2.56 9.54 -6.05
CA THR A 75 1.36 9.22 -5.28
C THR A 75 0.25 8.83 -6.24
N GLY A 76 -0.52 7.81 -5.87
CA GLY A 76 -1.63 7.33 -6.68
C GLY A 76 -2.59 6.46 -5.87
N GLY A 77 -3.60 5.93 -6.56
CA GLY A 77 -4.67 5.15 -5.96
C GLY A 77 -5.73 6.02 -5.27
N ALA A 78 -6.68 5.33 -4.65
CA ALA A 78 -7.76 5.93 -3.85
C ALA A 78 -7.98 5.06 -2.60
N GLU A 79 -8.21 5.67 -1.45
CA GLU A 79 -8.51 4.94 -0.20
C GLU A 79 -9.87 4.25 -0.26
N GLU A 80 -10.82 4.83 -0.99
CA GLU A 80 -12.14 4.28 -1.25
C GLU A 80 -12.44 4.36 -2.75
N ILE A 81 -12.92 3.27 -3.33
CA ILE A 81 -13.30 3.22 -4.74
C ILE A 81 -14.60 2.43 -4.95
N THR A 82 -15.57 3.07 -5.60
CA THR A 82 -16.78 2.40 -6.08
C THR A 82 -16.44 1.66 -7.38
N LEU A 83 -16.54 0.33 -7.38
CA LEU A 83 -16.24 -0.47 -8.57
C LEU A 83 -17.29 -0.28 -9.66
N SER A 84 -16.83 0.04 -10.87
CA SER A 84 -17.63 -0.05 -12.08
C SER A 84 -17.57 -1.47 -12.67
N ILE A 85 -18.52 -1.81 -13.56
CA ILE A 85 -18.54 -3.10 -14.27
C ILE A 85 -17.22 -3.33 -15.03
N GLN A 86 -16.60 -2.27 -15.57
CA GLN A 86 -15.34 -2.36 -16.32
C GLN A 86 -14.13 -2.72 -15.45
N GLN A 87 -14.24 -2.54 -14.13
CA GLN A 87 -13.17 -2.86 -13.16
C GLN A 87 -13.34 -4.26 -12.54
N ILE A 88 -14.36 -5.01 -12.96
CA ILE A 88 -14.59 -6.39 -12.51
C ILE A 88 -14.30 -7.32 -13.69
N PRO A 89 -13.43 -8.34 -13.54
CA PRO A 89 -13.22 -9.32 -14.59
C PRO A 89 -14.54 -9.98 -15.03
N ALA A 90 -14.68 -10.19 -16.34
CA ALA A 90 -15.82 -10.91 -16.89
C ALA A 90 -15.90 -12.30 -16.26
N HIS A 91 -17.04 -12.61 -15.67
CA HIS A 91 -17.28 -13.89 -15.01
C HIS A 91 -18.71 -14.36 -15.29
N SER A 92 -18.95 -15.66 -15.15
CA SER A 92 -20.26 -16.26 -15.34
C SER A 92 -20.61 -17.19 -14.18
N HIS A 93 -21.91 -17.34 -13.94
CA HIS A 93 -22.46 -18.28 -12.97
C HIS A 93 -23.30 -19.29 -13.74
N PRO A 94 -22.72 -20.42 -14.18
CA PRO A 94 -23.49 -21.42 -14.90
C PRO A 94 -24.55 -22.02 -13.97
N MET A 95 -25.81 -21.94 -14.38
CA MET A 95 -26.87 -22.69 -13.73
C MET A 95 -26.68 -24.17 -14.08
N LEU A 96 -26.30 -24.98 -13.10
CA LEU A 96 -26.24 -26.43 -13.26
C LEU A 96 -27.58 -27.00 -12.79
N ALA A 97 -28.31 -27.63 -13.70
CA ALA A 97 -29.60 -28.26 -13.41
C ALA A 97 -29.61 -29.72 -13.89
N SER A 98 -30.31 -30.58 -13.17
CA SER A 98 -30.51 -31.98 -13.55
C SER A 98 -31.69 -32.13 -14.50
N GLY A 99 -31.48 -32.83 -15.63
CA GLY A 99 -32.57 -33.27 -16.50
C GLY A 99 -33.22 -34.61 -16.08
N GLN A 100 -32.77 -35.21 -14.98
CA GLN A 100 -33.27 -36.51 -14.50
C GLN A 100 -34.57 -36.36 -13.72
N THR A 101 -35.47 -37.35 -13.81
CA THR A 101 -36.67 -37.39 -12.97
C THR A 101 -36.29 -37.56 -11.50
N GLY A 102 -36.78 -36.65 -10.64
CA GLY A 102 -36.52 -36.69 -9.20
C GLY A 102 -37.17 -37.89 -8.53
N THR A 103 -36.36 -38.82 -8.02
CA THR A 103 -36.82 -40.04 -7.33
C THR A 103 -36.41 -40.09 -5.85
N GLY A 104 -35.64 -39.10 -5.38
CA GLY A 104 -35.20 -38.97 -3.98
C GLY A 104 -35.82 -37.75 -3.29
N THR A 105 -35.88 -37.78 -1.95
CA THR A 105 -36.42 -36.68 -1.14
C THR A 105 -35.43 -35.55 -0.90
N ASN A 106 -34.15 -35.74 -1.24
CA ASN A 106 -33.07 -34.77 -1.06
C ASN A 106 -32.33 -34.54 -2.38
N PRO A 107 -31.91 -33.30 -2.69
CA PRO A 107 -31.05 -33.00 -3.84
C PRO A 107 -29.64 -33.58 -3.64
N GLY A 108 -28.98 -33.94 -4.74
CA GLY A 108 -27.61 -34.46 -4.74
C GLY A 108 -26.79 -33.85 -5.88
N GLY A 109 -25.47 -33.74 -5.71
CA GLY A 109 -24.56 -33.33 -6.79
C GLY A 109 -24.49 -31.82 -7.09
N ASN A 110 -24.96 -30.96 -6.19
CA ASN A 110 -24.91 -29.48 -6.32
C ASN A 110 -25.55 -28.93 -7.61
N VAL A 111 -26.59 -29.62 -8.12
CA VAL A 111 -27.40 -29.17 -9.25
C VAL A 111 -28.80 -28.81 -8.74
N LEU A 112 -29.43 -27.85 -9.42
CA LEU A 112 -30.86 -27.57 -9.32
C LEU A 112 -31.69 -28.73 -9.86
#